data_AF-A0A1B1R256-F1
#
_entry.id   AF-A0A1B1R256-F1
#
_cell.length_a   1.000
_cell.length_b   1.000
_cell.length_c   1.000
_cell.angle_alpha   90.00
_cell.angle_beta   90.00
_cell.angle_gamma   90.00
#
_symmetry.space_group_name_H-M   'P 1'
#
loop_
_entity.id
_entity.type
_entity.pdbx_description
1 polymer ?
#
loop_
_entity_poly.entity_id
_entity_poly.type
_entity_poly.pdbx_seq_one_letter_code
_entity_poly.pdbx_strand_id
1 'polypeptide(L)'
;QSAYAQIVHYGMNEKVGNVSFEMPQPGEMVVDKPYSEKTAELIDSEVRFLIGTAHTHTLNLLTKHKENIIKVAERLLKQEILSRDDMIELLGKRPFPEKS
;
A
#
# COMPACT_ATOMS: atom_id res chain seq x y z
N GLN A 1 -1.77 9.01 -2.16
CA GLN A 1 -3.08 9.06 -2.85
C GLN A 1 -3.94 7.82 -2.57
N SER A 2 -3.44 6.59 -2.70
CA SER A 2 -4.25 5.36 -2.48
C SER A 2 -4.97 5.27 -1.12
N ALA A 3 -4.32 5.64 -0.01
CA ALA A 3 -4.94 5.58 1.33
C ALA A 3 -6.13 6.54 1.49
N TYR A 4 -6.00 7.78 1.00
CA TYR A 4 -7.12 8.74 1.01
C TYR A 4 -8.27 8.27 0.14
N ALA A 5 -7.98 7.65 -1.02
CA ALA A 5 -9.03 7.10 -1.87
C ALA A 5 -9.79 5.93 -1.21
N GLN A 6 -9.09 5.04 -0.51
CA GLN A 6 -9.74 3.96 0.24
C GLN A 6 -10.71 4.49 1.29
N ILE A 7 -10.30 5.52 2.02
CA ILE A 7 -11.06 6.03 3.16
C ILE A 7 -12.18 6.97 2.70
N VAL A 8 -11.92 7.85 1.75
CA VAL A 8 -12.83 8.95 1.37
C VAL A 8 -13.66 8.63 0.14
N HIS A 9 -13.08 7.99 -0.89
CA HIS A 9 -13.81 7.67 -2.11
C HIS A 9 -14.52 6.32 -2.04
N TYR A 10 -13.84 5.29 -1.54
CA TYR A 10 -14.38 3.92 -1.52
C TYR A 10 -15.14 3.57 -0.23
N GLY A 11 -15.08 4.42 0.80
CA GLY A 11 -15.74 4.17 2.08
C GLY A 11 -15.24 2.89 2.77
N MET A 12 -13.98 2.50 2.54
CA MET A 12 -13.35 1.30 3.10
C MET A 12 -12.80 1.55 4.52
N ASN A 13 -13.51 2.33 5.34
CA ASN A 13 -13.13 2.60 6.71
C ASN A 13 -14.34 2.59 7.64
N GLU A 14 -14.28 1.79 8.71
CA GLU A 14 -15.40 1.62 9.64
C GLU A 14 -15.72 2.88 10.46
N LYS A 15 -14.73 3.75 10.73
CA LYS A 15 -14.93 4.96 11.55
C LYS A 15 -15.47 6.14 10.74
N VAL A 16 -15.05 6.27 9.48
CA VAL A 16 -15.63 7.24 8.54
C VAL A 16 -17.00 6.75 8.06
N GLY A 17 -17.18 5.43 7.97
CA GLY A 17 -18.37 4.77 7.46
C GLY A 17 -18.34 4.60 5.94
N ASN A 18 -19.40 3.99 5.42
CA ASN A 18 -19.60 3.70 4.00
C ASN A 18 -20.05 4.95 3.22
N VAL A 19 -19.33 6.06 3.38
CA VAL A 19 -19.62 7.33 2.72
C VAL A 19 -18.58 7.56 1.63
N SER A 20 -19.05 8.00 0.46
CA SER A 20 -18.19 8.42 -0.64
C SER A 20 -18.25 9.93 -0.75
N PHE A 21 -17.09 10.57 -0.64
CA PHE A 21 -16.94 11.99 -0.94
C PHE A 21 -16.15 12.12 -2.25
N GLU A 22 -16.62 13.00 -3.13
CA GLU A 22 -15.89 13.36 -4.34
C GLU A 22 -14.71 14.25 -3.96
N MET A 23 -13.49 13.71 -4.05
CA MET A 23 -12.29 14.54 -4.06
C MET A 23 -12.08 15.14 -5.46
N PRO A 24 -11.64 16.41 -5.53
CA PRO A 24 -11.29 17.04 -6.80
C PRO A 24 -10.15 16.28 -7.49
N GLN A 25 -10.25 16.13 -8.80
CA GLN A 25 -9.21 15.48 -9.59
C GLN A 25 -7.94 16.35 -9.64
N PRO A 26 -6.75 15.76 -9.92
CA PRO A 26 -5.53 16.53 -10.09
C PRO A 26 -5.72 17.59 -11.20
N GLY A 27 -5.78 18.86 -10.83
CA GLY A 27 -6.01 19.99 -11.75
C GLY A 27 -7.34 20.73 -11.56
N GLU A 28 -8.26 20.21 -10.75
CA GLU A 28 -9.49 20.91 -10.37
C GLU A 28 -9.25 21.81 -9.15
N MET A 29 -9.84 23.02 -9.18
CA MET A 29 -9.87 23.91 -8.02
C MET A 29 -10.66 23.24 -6.89
N VAL A 30 -10.06 23.14 -5.70
CA VAL A 30 -10.75 22.65 -4.51
C VAL A 30 -11.78 23.69 -4.09
N VAL A 31 -13.06 23.50 -4.44
CA VAL A 31 -14.08 24.54 -4.25
C VAL A 31 -14.61 24.58 -2.82
N ASP A 32 -14.65 23.46 -2.11
CA ASP A 32 -14.72 23.38 -0.64
C ASP A 32 -14.73 21.89 -0.27
N LYS A 33 -14.24 21.54 0.92
CA LYS A 33 -14.33 20.13 1.39
C LYS A 33 -15.80 19.81 1.69
N PRO A 34 -16.38 18.72 1.16
CA PRO A 34 -17.79 18.37 1.37
C PRO A 34 -18.08 17.78 2.77
N TYR A 35 -17.20 18.04 3.75
CA TYR A 35 -17.27 17.49 5.10
C TYR A 35 -16.71 18.48 6.12
N SER A 36 -17.17 18.35 7.36
CA SER A 36 -16.74 19.23 8.46
C SER A 36 -15.26 19.03 8.81
N GLU A 37 -14.64 20.04 9.41
CA GLU A 37 -13.26 19.96 9.94
C GLU A 37 -13.06 18.77 10.89
N LYS A 38 -14.07 18.46 11.72
CA LYS A 38 -14.05 17.29 12.60
C LYS A 38 -13.93 15.97 11.81
N THR A 39 -14.57 15.89 10.65
CA THR A 39 -14.50 14.72 9.78
C THR A 39 -13.16 14.67 9.05
N ALA A 40 -12.63 15.83 8.65
CA ALA A 40 -11.30 15.95 8.05
C ALA A 40 -10.20 15.43 9.00
N GLU A 41 -10.23 15.85 10.27
CA GLU A 41 -9.30 15.38 11.30
C GLU A 41 -9.41 13.86 11.51
N LEU A 42 -10.63 13.32 11.50
CA LEU A 42 -10.87 11.88 11.60
C LEU A 42 -10.27 11.13 10.40
N ILE A 43 -10.51 11.60 9.18
CA ILE A 43 -9.92 11.02 7.96
C ILE A 43 -8.40 11.01 8.04
N ASP A 44 -7.78 12.12 8.42
CA ASP A 44 -6.31 12.22 8.51
C ASP A 44 -5.74 11.25 9.55
N SER A 45 -6.44 11.07 10.68
CA SER A 45 -6.07 10.12 11.72
C SER A 45 -6.12 8.67 11.22
N GLU A 46 -7.16 8.31 10.47
CA GLU A 46 -7.36 6.99 9.90
C GLU A 46 -6.39 6.69 8.76
N VAL A 47 -6.07 7.69 7.92
CA VAL A 47 -5.04 7.59 6.89
C VAL A 47 -3.69 7.29 7.54
N ARG A 48 -3.33 8.02 8.61
CA ARG A 48 -2.08 7.79 9.34
C ARG A 48 -2.05 6.39 9.94
N PHE A 49 -3.16 5.94 10.53
CA PHE A 49 -3.28 4.59 11.09
C PHE A 49 -3.13 3.49 10.02
N LEU A 50 -3.78 3.65 8.86
CA LEU A 50 -3.71 2.72 7.74
C LEU A 50 -2.29 2.60 7.20
N ILE A 51 -1.62 3.74 6.97
CA ILE A 51 -0.23 3.77 6.51
C ILE A 51 0.70 3.14 7.56
N GLY A 52 0.53 3.46 8.84
CA GLY A 52 1.32 2.88 9.93
C GLY A 52 1.17 1.37 10.04
N THR A 53 -0.05 0.86 9.85
CA THR A 53 -0.36 -0.58 9.84
C THR A 53 0.29 -1.25 8.64
N ALA A 54 0.14 -0.68 7.43
CA ALA A 54 0.76 -1.21 6.23
C ALA A 54 2.30 -1.22 6.32
N HIS A 55 2.89 -0.17 6.89
CA HIS A 55 4.33 -0.08 7.13
C HIS A 55 4.80 -1.17 8.09
N THR A 56 4.16 -1.31 9.25
CA THR A 56 4.50 -2.33 10.24
C THR A 56 4.34 -3.74 9.68
N HIS A 57 3.24 -4.00 8.96
CA HIS A 57 3.02 -5.28 8.30
C HIS A 57 4.11 -5.60 7.26
N THR A 58 4.48 -4.62 6.44
CA THR A 58 5.53 -4.77 5.43
C THR A 58 6.89 -5.01 6.09
N LEU A 59 7.22 -4.24 7.13
CA LEU A 59 8.46 -4.42 7.88
C LEU A 59 8.55 -5.82 8.49
N ASN A 60 7.46 -6.31 9.09
CA ASN A 60 7.38 -7.66 9.64
C ASN A 60 7.56 -8.73 8.56
N LEU A 61 6.92 -8.57 7.40
CA LEU A 61 7.06 -9.48 6.28
C LEU A 61 8.50 -9.53 5.76
N LEU A 62 9.12 -8.36 5.56
CA LEU A 62 10.51 -8.26 5.10
C LEU A 62 11.48 -8.84 6.13
N THR A 63 11.22 -8.61 7.42
CA THR A 63 12.07 -9.12 8.51
C THR A 63 11.96 -10.64 8.62
N LYS A 64 10.75 -11.19 8.50
CA LYS A 64 10.50 -12.64 8.47
C LYS A 64 11.21 -13.33 7.30
N HIS A 65 11.31 -12.65 6.16
CA HIS A 65 11.95 -13.16 4.96
C HIS A 65 13.33 -12.52 4.68
N LYS A 66 14.00 -12.01 5.72
CA LYS A 66 15.26 -11.26 5.58
C LYS A 66 16.35 -12.06 4.86
N GLU A 67 16.48 -13.35 5.16
CA GLU A 67 17.45 -14.23 4.51
C GLU A 67 17.20 -14.36 3.00
N ASN A 68 15.93 -14.45 2.60
CA ASN A 68 15.54 -14.50 1.19
C ASN A 68 15.85 -13.19 0.46
N ILE A 69 15.64 -12.05 1.13
CA ILE A 69 15.97 -10.73 0.58
C ILE A 69 17.48 -10.60 0.37
N ILE A 70 18.30 -11.07 1.31
CA ILE A 70 19.76 -11.04 1.19
C ILE A 70 20.20 -11.86 -0.03
N LYS A 71 19.66 -13.06 -0.23
CA LYS A 71 19.97 -13.89 -1.42
C LYS A 71 19.66 -13.17 -2.73
N VAL A 72 18.50 -12.51 -2.82
CA VAL A 72 18.11 -11.75 -4.02
C VAL A 72 19.02 -10.53 -4.21
N ALA A 73 19.36 -9.81 -3.15
CA ALA A 73 20.25 -8.67 -3.20
C ALA A 73 21.67 -9.05 -3.64
N GLU A 74 22.23 -10.15 -3.11
CA GLU A 74 23.52 -10.69 -3.53
C GLU A 74 23.54 -11.11 -5.00
N ARG A 75 22.42 -11.67 -5.49
CA ARG A 75 22.29 -12.00 -6.92
C ARG A 75 22.24 -10.74 -7.78
N LEU A 76 21.50 -9.71 -7.38
CA LEU A 76 21.44 -8.42 -8.08
C LEU A 76 22.79 -7.70 -8.15
N LEU A 77 23.63 -7.87 -7.12
CA LEU A 77 24.99 -7.34 -7.15
C LEU A 77 25.89 -8.04 -8.18
N LYS A 78 25.59 -9.30 -8.53
CA LYS A 78 26.33 -10.08 -9.53
C LYS A 78 25.73 -9.95 -10.94
N GLN A 79 24.41 -9.77 -11.03
CA GLN A 79 23.66 -9.64 -12.28
C GLN A 79 22.70 -8.46 -12.16
N GLU A 80 22.88 -7.45 -13.02
CA GLU A 80 22.09 -6.22 -12.98
C GLU A 80 20.58 -6.43 -13.21
N ILE A 81 20.21 -7.56 -13.83
CA ILE A 81 18.82 -7.90 -14.17
C ILE A 81 18.53 -9.31 -13.67
N LEU A 82 17.42 -9.47 -12.95
CA LEU A 82 16.86 -10.77 -12.57
C LEU A 82 15.61 -11.08 -13.38
N SER A 83 15.58 -12.27 -13.97
CA SER A 83 14.38 -12.80 -14.64
C SER A 83 13.48 -13.55 -13.66
N ARG A 84 12.26 -13.87 -14.09
CA ARG A 84 11.31 -14.66 -13.29
C ARG A 84 11.87 -16.03 -12.91
N ASP A 85 12.61 -16.67 -13.82
CA ASP A 85 13.21 -17.97 -13.57
C ASP A 85 14.31 -17.91 -12.51
N ASP A 86 15.12 -16.84 -12.48
CA ASP A 86 16.12 -16.61 -11.42
C ASP A 86 15.46 -16.48 -10.05
N MET A 87 14.30 -15.81 -9.98
CA MET A 87 13.54 -15.68 -8.73
C MET A 87 12.97 -17.02 -8.26
N ILE A 88 12.52 -17.88 -9.19
CA ILE A 88 12.03 -19.23 -8.86
C ILE A 88 13.18 -20.14 -8.42
N GLU A 89 14.36 -20.02 -9.02
CA GLU A 89 15.57 -20.74 -8.58
C GLU A 89 15.97 -20.34 -7.16
N LEU A 90 15.96 -19.03 -6.85
CA LEU A 90 16.39 -18.50 -5.55
C LEU A 90 15.38 -18.72 -4.42
N LEU A 91 14.09 -18.53 -4.70
CA LEU A 91 13.03 -18.48 -3.69
C LEU A 91 12.04 -19.66 -3.77
N GLY A 92 12.16 -20.49 -4.80
CA GLY A 92 11.20 -21.55 -5.09
C GLY A 92 9.95 -21.04 -5.85
N LYS A 93 9.03 -21.96 -6.14
CA LYS A 93 7.77 -21.62 -6.81
C LYS A 93 6.90 -20.75 -5.91
N ARG A 94 6.25 -19.75 -6.52
CA ARG A 94 5.30 -18.88 -5.80
C ARG A 94 4.19 -19.72 -5.17
N PRO A 95 3.91 -19.57 -3.87
CA PRO A 95 2.89 -20.35 -3.16
C PRO A 95 1.45 -19.90 -3.45
N PHE A 96 1.25 -19.00 -4.41
CA PHE A 96 -0.04 -18.46 -4.82
C PHE A 96 -0.19 -18.61 -6.33
N PRO A 97 -1.40 -18.91 -6.83
CA PRO A 97 -1.64 -18.97 -8.26
C PRO A 97 -1.30 -17.62 -8.90
N GLU A 98 -0.73 -17.66 -10.11
CA GLU A 98 -0.52 -16.43 -10.85
C GLU A 98 -1.86 -15.82 -11.24
N LYS A 99 -1.95 -14.50 -11.10
CA LYS A 99 -3.01 -13.74 -11.74
C LYS A 99 -2.60 -13.60 -13.20
N SER A 100 -3.24 -14.37 -14.08
CA SER A 100 -3.24 -14.13 -15.53
C SER A 100 -3.79 -12.74 -15.84
#